data_AF-S4NLV8-F1
#
_entry.id   AF-S4NLV8-F1
#
_cell.length_a   1.000
_cell.length_b   1.000
_cell.length_c   1.000
_cell.angle_alpha   90.00
_cell.angle_beta   90.00
_cell.angle_gamma   90.00
#
_symmetry.space_group_name_H-M   'P 1'
#
loop_
_entity.id
_entity.type
_entity.pdbx_description
1 polymer ?
#
loop_
_entity_poly.entity_id
_entity_poly.type
_entity_poly.pdbx_seq_one_letter_code
_entity_poly.pdbx_strand_id
1 'polypeptide(L)'
;MWDACFESVKRIKKDKGSGCILAHCMGLGKTLQVVSLTHTLLIHSDMTRVNRVLVVCPLSTVLNWVNEFKIWLKHAVTDFEVDIYELSRYKQNSERAWQLQQWFNNGGVCVLGYEMFRNLSADNVKKFKKKMLKSFQESLVDPGP
;
A
#
# COMPACT_ATOMS: atom_id res chain seq x y z
N MET A 1 -18.64 5.09 3.82
CA MET A 1 -17.25 4.76 3.48
C MET A 1 -17.15 3.29 3.08
N TRP A 2 -17.53 2.35 3.95
CA TRP A 2 -17.45 0.90 3.70
C TRP A 2 -18.00 0.45 2.33
N ASP A 3 -19.28 0.71 2.04
CA ASP A 3 -19.93 0.26 0.79
C ASP A 3 -19.38 0.89 -0.50
N ALA A 4 -18.52 1.90 -0.41
CA ALA A 4 -17.94 2.60 -1.57
C ALA A 4 -16.42 2.39 -1.69
N CYS A 5 -15.71 2.33 -0.56
CA CYS A 5 -14.26 2.25 -0.47
C CYS A 5 -13.72 0.82 -0.55
N PHE A 6 -14.49 -0.19 -0.13
CA PHE A 6 -14.04 -1.57 -0.19
C PHE A 6 -15.23 -2.51 -0.44
N GLU A 7 -15.20 -3.23 -1.56
CA GLU A 7 -16.31 -4.07 -2.00
C GLU A 7 -16.24 -5.49 -1.45
N SER A 8 -17.40 -6.16 -1.38
CA SER A 8 -17.44 -7.55 -0.90
C SER A 8 -16.71 -8.50 -1.86
N VAL A 9 -16.07 -9.53 -1.31
CA VAL A 9 -15.38 -10.59 -2.09
C VAL A 9 -16.32 -11.25 -3.11
N LYS A 10 -17.62 -11.33 -2.82
CA LYS A 10 -18.63 -11.87 -3.75
C LYS A 10 -18.85 -10.96 -4.97
N ARG A 11 -18.79 -9.63 -4.79
CA ARG A 11 -19.08 -8.64 -5.84
C ARG A 11 -17.86 -8.37 -6.73
N ILE A 12 -16.64 -8.39 -6.16
CA ILE A 12 -15.38 -8.29 -6.94
C ILE A 12 -15.25 -9.42 -7.99
N LYS A 13 -15.88 -10.58 -7.78
CA LYS A 13 -15.91 -11.67 -8.77
C LYS A 13 -16.84 -11.42 -9.95
N LYS A 14 -17.82 -10.51 -9.81
CA LYS A 14 -18.82 -10.20 -10.84
C LYS A 14 -18.51 -8.88 -11.56
N ASP A 15 -18.09 -7.87 -10.81
CA ASP A 15 -17.80 -6.53 -11.31
C ASP A 15 -16.33 -6.18 -11.08
N LYS A 16 -15.79 -5.20 -11.81
CA LYS A 16 -14.38 -4.73 -11.69
C LYS A 16 -14.03 -4.04 -10.36
N GLY A 17 -14.90 -4.14 -9.35
CA GLY A 17 -14.79 -3.42 -8.07
C GLY A 17 -15.23 -1.95 -8.17
N SER A 18 -15.29 -1.28 -7.01
CA SER A 18 -15.52 0.16 -6.91
C SER A 18 -14.36 0.83 -6.18
N GLY A 19 -14.26 2.15 -6.35
CA GLY A 19 -13.34 3.00 -5.62
C GLY A 19 -14.08 4.16 -4.94
N CYS A 20 -13.35 4.93 -4.14
CA CYS A 20 -13.92 5.90 -3.23
C CYS A 20 -13.03 7.14 -3.15
N ILE A 21 -13.66 8.31 -3.23
CA ILE A 21 -12.99 9.60 -3.13
C ILE A 21 -13.34 10.19 -1.77
N LEU A 22 -12.32 10.39 -0.91
CA LEU A 22 -12.47 11.04 0.38
C LEU A 22 -12.29 12.56 0.23
N ALA A 23 -13.37 13.28 -0.04
CA ALA A 23 -13.36 14.71 -0.35
C ALA A 23 -13.70 15.64 0.84
N HIS A 24 -13.50 15.19 2.09
CA HIS A 24 -13.74 16.03 3.28
C HIS A 24 -12.71 17.17 3.43
N CYS A 25 -13.07 18.22 4.17
CA CYS A 25 -12.18 19.34 4.51
C CYS A 25 -10.86 18.89 5.14
N MET A 26 -9.83 19.72 5.02
CA MET A 26 -8.53 19.51 5.68
C MET A 26 -8.72 19.53 7.21
N GLY A 27 -7.94 18.72 7.94
CA GLY A 27 -8.00 18.65 9.41
C GLY A 27 -9.04 17.70 10.01
N LEU A 28 -9.93 17.09 9.22
CA LEU A 28 -10.98 16.17 9.71
C LEU A 28 -10.51 14.72 9.94
N GLY A 29 -9.20 14.47 10.05
CA GLY A 29 -8.68 13.13 10.35
C GLY A 29 -8.84 12.09 9.23
N LYS A 30 -8.86 12.51 7.96
CA LYS A 30 -8.93 11.58 6.81
C LYS A 30 -7.85 10.51 6.85
N THR A 31 -6.64 10.87 7.27
CA THR A 31 -5.52 9.93 7.40
C THR A 31 -5.85 8.82 8.39
N LEU A 32 -6.37 9.17 9.58
CA LEU A 32 -6.81 8.19 10.58
C LEU A 32 -7.90 7.27 10.02
N GLN A 33 -8.88 7.80 9.27
CA GLN A 33 -9.91 6.97 8.63
C GLN A 33 -9.29 5.92 7.69
N VAL A 34 -8.30 6.30 6.88
CA VAL A 34 -7.57 5.39 5.99
C VAL A 34 -6.74 4.37 6.78
N VAL A 35 -6.06 4.80 7.84
CA VAL A 35 -5.28 3.92 8.71
C VAL A 35 -6.19 2.89 9.40
N SER A 36 -7.34 3.31 9.93
CA SER A 36 -8.33 2.42 10.55
C SER A 36 -8.89 1.41 9.54
N LEU A 37 -9.24 1.85 8.33
CA LEU A 37 -9.70 0.95 7.28
C LEU A 37 -8.62 -0.08 6.92
N THR A 38 -7.39 0.38 6.70
CA THR A 38 -6.23 -0.46 6.37
C THR A 38 -6.00 -1.52 7.44
N HIS A 39 -6.00 -1.12 8.71
CA HIS A 39 -5.86 -2.01 9.86
C HIS A 39 -6.96 -3.08 9.90
N THR A 40 -8.23 -2.68 9.77
CA THR A 40 -9.37 -3.62 9.74
C THR A 40 -9.24 -4.64 8.61
N LEU A 41 -8.83 -4.20 7.42
CA LEU A 41 -8.67 -5.07 6.26
C LEU A 41 -7.56 -6.11 6.45
N LEU A 42 -6.42 -5.69 6.99
CA LEU A 42 -5.23 -6.54 7.17
C LEU A 42 -5.42 -7.59 8.28
N ILE A 43 -6.04 -7.22 9.40
CA ILE A 43 -6.29 -8.17 10.50
C ILE A 43 -7.31 -9.23 10.12
N HIS A 44 -8.33 -8.86 9.35
CA HIS A 44 -9.33 -9.79 8.87
C HIS A 44 -8.98 -10.34 7.48
N SER A 45 -7.69 -10.45 7.16
CA SER A 45 -7.20 -10.88 5.84
C SER A 45 -7.77 -12.22 5.38
N ASP A 46 -8.05 -13.16 6.29
CA ASP A 46 -8.73 -14.43 5.98
C ASP A 46 -10.13 -14.22 5.37
N MET A 47 -10.83 -13.17 5.80
CA MET A 47 -12.18 -12.83 5.34
C MET A 47 -12.16 -11.86 4.15
N THR A 48 -11.30 -10.84 4.22
CA THR A 48 -11.23 -9.74 3.24
C THR A 48 -10.39 -10.11 2.03
N ARG A 49 -9.48 -11.09 2.17
CA ARG A 49 -8.43 -11.45 1.21
C ARG A 49 -7.44 -10.32 0.93
N VAL A 50 -7.37 -9.31 1.80
CA VAL A 50 -6.43 -8.21 1.70
C VAL A 50 -5.31 -8.44 2.69
N ASN A 51 -4.10 -8.64 2.18
CA ASN A 51 -2.89 -8.73 2.99
C ASN A 51 -1.89 -7.59 2.69
N ARG A 52 -2.15 -6.75 1.69
CA ARG A 52 -1.23 -5.70 1.22
C ARG A 52 -1.96 -4.40 0.96
N VAL A 53 -1.38 -3.28 1.42
CA VAL A 53 -1.87 -1.93 1.11
C VAL A 53 -0.71 -1.05 0.64
N LEU A 54 -0.93 -0.34 -0.46
CA LEU A 54 0.03 0.60 -1.05
C LEU A 54 -0.47 2.04 -0.87
N VAL A 55 0.34 2.88 -0.25
CA VAL A 55 0.07 4.32 -0.08
C VAL A 55 1.03 5.10 -0.98
N VAL A 56 0.47 5.77 -2.00
CA VAL A 56 1.21 6.68 -2.87
C VAL A 56 0.87 8.12 -2.50
N CYS A 57 1.87 8.92 -2.16
CA CYS A 57 1.66 10.28 -1.64
C CYS A 57 2.75 11.27 -2.13
N PRO A 58 2.59 12.59 -1.89
CA PRO A 58 3.68 13.54 -2.10
C PRO A 58 4.90 13.17 -1.25
N LEU A 59 6.11 13.35 -1.81
CA LEU A 59 7.37 12.97 -1.13
C LEU A 59 7.51 13.62 0.26
N SER A 60 7.09 14.87 0.40
CA SER A 60 7.09 15.62 1.66
C SER A 60 6.23 15.02 2.76
N THR A 61 5.30 14.12 2.41
CA THR A 61 4.34 13.52 3.35
C THR A 61 4.58 12.03 3.61
N VAL A 62 5.57 11.41 2.96
CA VAL A 62 5.88 9.98 3.12
C VAL A 62 6.14 9.64 4.59
N LEU A 63 7.01 10.41 5.26
CA LEU A 63 7.33 10.19 6.67
C LEU A 63 6.13 10.47 7.59
N ASN A 64 5.26 11.41 7.23
CA ASN A 64 4.03 11.67 7.99
C ASN A 64 3.10 10.47 7.93
N TRP A 65 2.89 9.87 6.75
CA TRP A 65 2.12 8.64 6.59
C TRP A 65 2.71 7.48 7.40
N VAL A 66 4.02 7.25 7.30
CA VAL A 66 4.72 6.23 8.10
C VAL A 66 4.51 6.45 9.60
N ASN A 67 4.60 7.70 10.06
CA ASN A 67 4.40 8.04 11.46
C ASN A 67 2.95 7.82 11.93
N GLU A 68 1.96 8.18 11.10
CA GLU A 68 0.54 7.94 11.39
C GLU A 68 0.26 6.44 11.58
N PHE A 69 0.76 5.58 10.68
CA PHE A 69 0.65 4.14 10.88
C PHE A 69 1.35 3.68 12.17
N LYS A 70 2.57 4.14 12.45
CA LYS A 70 3.28 3.76 13.68
C LYS A 70 2.56 4.17 14.96
N ILE A 71 2.01 5.38 15.02
CA ILE A 71 1.29 5.88 16.19
C ILE A 71 0.03 5.05 16.40
N TRP A 72 -0.84 4.97 15.39
CA TRP A 72 -2.17 4.38 15.57
C TRP A 72 -2.12 2.86 15.71
N LEU A 73 -1.21 2.19 14.99
CA LEU A 73 -1.09 0.73 15.08
C LEU A 73 -0.40 0.28 16.36
N LYS A 74 0.49 1.08 16.95
CA LYS A 74 1.05 0.80 18.29
C LYS A 74 -0.04 0.74 19.37
N HIS A 75 -1.11 1.50 19.20
CA HIS A 75 -2.23 1.54 20.13
C HIS A 75 -3.33 0.52 19.83
N ALA A 76 -3.25 -0.17 18.70
CA ALA A 76 -4.16 -1.26 18.39
C ALA A 76 -3.78 -2.49 19.24
N VAL A 77 -4.68 -2.92 20.12
CA VAL A 77 -4.49 -4.11 20.96
C VAL A 77 -4.80 -5.34 20.12
N THR A 78 -3.83 -5.80 19.34
CA THR A 78 -3.98 -6.96 18.45
C THR A 78 -2.71 -7.79 18.46
N ASP A 79 -2.83 -9.12 18.43
CA ASP A 79 -1.69 -10.04 18.31
C ASP A 79 -1.03 -10.00 16.91
N PHE A 80 -1.58 -9.17 16.01
CA PHE A 80 -1.15 -9.03 14.64
C PHE A 80 -0.31 -7.75 14.48
N GLU A 81 0.98 -7.92 14.20
CA GLU A 81 1.88 -6.81 13.88
C GLU A 81 1.83 -6.51 12.38
N VAL A 82 1.54 -5.26 12.02
CA VAL A 82 1.50 -4.83 10.61
C VAL A 82 2.84 -4.20 10.25
N ASP A 83 3.56 -4.84 9.32
CA ASP A 83 4.81 -4.30 8.78
C ASP A 83 4.57 -3.02 7.97
N ILE A 84 5.47 -2.04 8.15
CA ILE A 84 5.43 -0.75 7.44
C ILE A 84 6.72 -0.59 6.64
N TYR A 85 6.60 -0.61 5.30
CA TYR A 85 7.68 -0.47 4.34
C TYR A 85 7.74 0.98 3.83
N GLU A 86 8.83 1.69 4.12
CA GLU A 86 9.09 3.04 3.59
C GLU A 86 10.09 2.96 2.43
N LEU A 87 9.59 3.00 1.20
CA LEU A 87 10.46 2.79 0.02
C LEU A 87 11.44 3.93 -0.24
N SER A 88 11.09 5.15 0.18
CA SER A 88 11.92 6.35 0.03
C SER A 88 13.22 6.31 0.83
N ARG A 89 13.29 5.47 1.87
CA ARG A 89 14.49 5.28 2.70
C ARG A 89 15.67 4.69 1.91
N TYR A 90 15.38 3.89 0.90
CA TYR A 90 16.38 3.17 0.11
C TYR A 90 16.84 4.02 -1.06
N LYS A 91 18.15 4.14 -1.25
CA LYS A 91 18.73 4.92 -2.37
C LYS A 91 18.84 4.09 -3.64
N GLN A 92 19.16 2.81 -3.52
CA GLN A 92 19.41 1.94 -4.68
C GLN A 92 18.13 1.23 -5.13
N ASN A 93 17.95 1.11 -6.45
CA ASN A 93 16.78 0.41 -7.01
C ASN A 93 16.81 -1.10 -6.75
N SER A 94 18.00 -1.70 -6.55
CA SER A 94 18.15 -3.09 -6.11
C SER A 94 17.53 -3.32 -4.73
N GLU A 95 17.80 -2.44 -3.77
CA GLU A 95 17.23 -2.48 -2.42
C GLU A 95 15.72 -2.25 -2.47
N ARG A 96 15.25 -1.25 -3.24
CA ARG A 96 13.82 -0.98 -3.43
C ARG A 96 13.07 -2.19 -4.00
N ALA A 97 13.65 -2.87 -4.99
CA ALA A 97 13.05 -4.08 -5.56
C ALA A 97 12.98 -5.21 -4.54
N TRP A 98 14.05 -5.39 -3.75
CA TRP A 98 14.05 -6.36 -2.68
C TRP A 98 12.97 -6.07 -1.64
N GLN A 99 12.86 -4.81 -1.19
CA GLN A 99 11.84 -4.37 -0.23
C GLN A 99 10.42 -4.54 -0.75
N LEU A 100 10.16 -4.20 -2.02
CA LEU A 100 8.86 -4.42 -2.64
C LEU A 100 8.50 -5.90 -2.69
N GLN A 101 9.47 -6.78 -2.95
CA GLN A 101 9.24 -8.23 -2.93
C GLN A 101 9.00 -8.76 -1.51
N GLN A 102 9.68 -8.22 -0.50
CA GLN A 102 9.39 -8.56 0.90
C GLN A 102 7.95 -8.15 1.26
N TRP A 103 7.56 -6.91 0.97
CA TRP A 103 6.20 -6.44 1.16
C TRP A 103 5.16 -7.27 0.37
N PHE A 104 5.47 -7.63 -0.87
CA PHE A 104 4.58 -8.43 -1.70
C PHE A 104 4.30 -9.84 -1.12
N ASN A 105 5.32 -10.45 -0.52
CA ASN A 105 5.22 -11.79 0.04
C ASN A 105 4.67 -11.80 1.47
N ASN A 106 5.09 -10.85 2.31
CA ASN A 106 4.79 -10.85 3.73
C ASN A 106 3.53 -10.05 4.08
N GLY A 107 3.10 -9.15 3.18
CA GLY A 107 1.96 -8.27 3.43
C GLY A 107 2.34 -7.00 4.17
N GLY A 108 1.32 -6.30 4.68
CA GLY A 108 1.45 -5.05 5.40
C GLY A 108 1.30 -3.81 4.50
N VAL A 109 1.83 -2.69 4.97
CA VAL A 109 1.66 -1.38 4.35
C VAL A 109 2.97 -0.92 3.70
N CYS A 110 2.91 -0.57 2.42
CA CYS A 110 4.02 0.05 1.71
C CYS A 110 3.71 1.51 1.39
N VAL A 111 4.63 2.42 1.72
CA VAL A 111 4.50 3.86 1.46
C VAL A 111 5.59 4.33 0.51
N LEU A 112 5.19 5.02 -0.56
CA LEU A 112 6.13 5.61 -1.53
C LEU A 112 5.63 6.94 -2.11
N GLY A 113 6.58 7.71 -2.66
CA GLY A 113 6.30 8.97 -3.33
C GLY A 113 5.75 8.81 -4.75
N TYR A 114 4.91 9.74 -5.21
CA TYR A 114 4.36 9.75 -6.59
C TYR A 114 5.42 9.60 -7.68
N GLU A 115 6.49 10.39 -7.60
CA GLU A 115 7.54 10.37 -8.62
C GLU A 115 8.28 9.02 -8.64
N MET A 116 8.51 8.45 -7.45
CA MET A 116 9.11 7.13 -7.33
C MET A 116 8.20 6.05 -7.92
N PHE A 117 6.90 6.07 -7.59
CA PHE A 117 5.93 5.13 -8.15
C PHE A 117 5.96 5.19 -9.68
N ARG A 118 5.83 6.37 -10.27
CA ARG A 118 5.88 6.57 -11.73
C ARG A 118 7.18 6.04 -12.35
N ASN A 119 8.31 6.26 -11.68
CA ASN A 119 9.62 5.85 -12.19
C ASN A 119 9.86 4.33 -12.10
N LEU A 120 9.26 3.65 -11.12
CA LEU A 120 9.42 2.21 -10.90
C LEU A 120 8.36 1.38 -11.65
N SER A 121 7.15 1.91 -11.81
CA SER A 121 6.06 1.23 -12.54
C SER A 121 6.20 1.32 -14.05
N ALA A 122 6.99 2.27 -14.57
CA ALA A 122 7.26 2.39 -15.99
C ALA A 122 7.98 1.15 -16.53
N ASP A 123 7.49 0.60 -17.64
CA ASP A 123 8.13 -0.52 -18.35
C ASP A 123 9.36 -0.02 -19.13
N ASN A 124 10.47 0.17 -18.42
CA ASN A 124 11.72 0.63 -19.01
C ASN A 124 12.82 -0.43 -18.90
N VAL A 125 12.78 -1.38 -19.84
CA VAL A 125 13.74 -2.49 -19.96
C VAL A 125 15.19 -2.01 -20.15
N LYS A 126 15.41 -0.78 -20.63
CA LYS A 126 16.76 -0.21 -20.79
C LYS A 126 17.35 0.30 -19.46
N LYS A 127 16.51 0.64 -18.49
CA LYS A 127 16.92 1.25 -17.21
C LYS A 127 17.19 0.22 -16.11
N PHE A 128 16.52 -0.94 -16.17
CA PHE A 128 16.58 -1.94 -15.10
C PHE A 128 16.92 -3.35 -15.61
N LYS A 129 17.59 -4.14 -14.77
CA LYS A 129 17.82 -5.57 -15.05
C LYS A 129 16.47 -6.32 -15.09
N LYS A 130 16.33 -7.32 -15.96
CA LYS A 130 15.07 -8.09 -16.14
C LYS A 130 14.43 -8.56 -14.82
N LYS A 131 15.22 -9.11 -13.89
CA LYS A 131 14.72 -9.57 -12.58
C LYS A 131 14.09 -8.45 -11.75
N MET A 132 14.69 -7.25 -11.80
CA MET A 132 14.23 -6.07 -11.08
C MET A 132 12.95 -5.51 -11.71
N LEU A 133 12.93 -5.44 -13.05
CA LEU A 133 11.74 -5.03 -13.79
C LEU A 133 10.55 -5.94 -13.47
N LYS A 134 10.75 -7.27 -13.49
CA LYS A 134 9.74 -8.25 -13.11
C LYS A 134 9.19 -7.97 -11.71
N SER A 135 10.08 -7.77 -10.73
CA SER A 135 9.69 -7.44 -9.37
C SER A 135 8.87 -6.15 -9.27
N PHE A 136 9.22 -5.09 -10.00
CA PHE A 136 8.44 -3.85 -9.99
C PHE A 136 7.09 -4.00 -10.68
N GLN A 137 7.02 -4.72 -11.80
CA GLN A 137 5.78 -4.94 -12.53
C GLN A 137 4.80 -5.77 -11.71
N GLU A 138 5.26 -6.89 -11.14
CA GLU A 138 4.45 -7.73 -10.27
C GLU A 138 4.01 -6.96 -9.02
N SER A 139 4.88 -6.18 -8.37
CA SER A 139 4.49 -5.54 -7.11
C SER A 139 3.67 -4.25 -7.27
N LEU A 140 3.81 -3.51 -8.38
CA LEU A 140 3.23 -2.16 -8.53
C LEU A 140 2.20 -2.02 -9.65
N VAL A 141 2.26 -2.85 -10.70
CA VAL A 141 1.42 -2.69 -11.89
C VAL A 141 0.33 -3.74 -11.94
N ASP A 142 0.70 -4.99 -11.72
CA ASP A 142 -0.24 -6.11 -11.66
C ASP A 142 0.01 -6.98 -10.42
N PRO A 143 -0.36 -6.49 -9.23
CA PRO A 143 -0.15 -7.18 -7.97
C PRO A 143 -1.00 -8.42 -7.76
N GLY A 144 -1.87 -8.77 -8.71
CA GLY A 144 -2.85 -9.83 -8.56
C GLY A 144 -3.87 -9.56 -7.44
N PRO A 145 -4.74 -10.54 -7.14
CA PRO A 145 -5.65 -10.49 -5.99
C PRO A 145 -4.92 -10.63 -4.64
#